data_AF-A0A6J1AQV1-F1
#
_entry.id   AF-A0A6J1AQV1-F1
#
_cell.length_a   1.000
_cell.length_b   1.000
_cell.length_c   1.000
_cell.angle_alpha   90.00
_cell.angle_beta   90.00
_cell.angle_gamma   90.00
#
_symmetry.space_group_name_H-M   'P 1'
#
loop_
_entity.id
_entity.type
_entity.pdbx_description
1 polymer ?
#
loop_
_entity_poly.entity_id
_entity_poly.type
_entity_poly.pdbx_seq_one_letter_code
_entity_poly.pdbx_strand_id
1 'polypeptide(L)'
;MADKVFNENILEQIRHGIAHFELVSSVSTPSVSHLLSTAFLGDSSSRFFARIGPSLGSGSPATKKVEHFSVHKVAGDGRCLFRALVKGMALHKGIALSPQKERDDADELRMAVKEVLCDSGKDRQQYEEALVAITVEESLKRYCQRIQRPDFWGGESELLVLSRLCGQPIIVYIPEHEAL
;
A
#
# COMPACT_ATOMS: atom_id res chain seq x y z
N MET A 1 23.98 -29.64 -7.17
CA MET A 1 22.65 -29.70 -7.82
C MET A 1 21.83 -30.67 -7.00
N ALA A 2 20.82 -30.18 -6.27
CA ALA A 2 19.94 -31.01 -5.46
C ALA A 2 18.55 -30.93 -6.08
N ASP A 3 18.22 -31.96 -6.87
CA ASP A 3 16.90 -32.12 -7.47
C ASP A 3 15.89 -32.34 -6.34
N LYS A 4 15.05 -31.33 -6.12
CA LYS A 4 13.96 -31.40 -5.16
C LYS A 4 12.86 -32.27 -5.77
N VAL A 5 12.89 -33.57 -5.45
CA VAL A 5 11.83 -34.52 -5.79
C VAL A 5 10.52 -33.98 -5.22
N PHE A 6 9.64 -33.49 -6.09
CA PHE A 6 8.27 -33.13 -5.72
C PHE A 6 7.53 -34.43 -5.40
N ASN A 7 6.92 -34.49 -4.21
CA ASN A 7 6.17 -35.65 -3.78
C ASN A 7 4.81 -35.65 -4.50
N GLU A 8 4.68 -36.43 -5.58
CA GLU A 8 3.45 -36.61 -6.39
C GLU A 8 2.20 -36.85 -5.53
N ASN A 9 2.37 -37.49 -4.37
CA ASN A 9 1.32 -37.78 -3.40
C ASN A 9 0.66 -36.50 -2.84
N ILE A 10 1.43 -35.43 -2.62
CA ILE A 10 0.88 -34.13 -2.17
C ILE A 10 0.05 -33.47 -3.27
N LEU A 11 0.49 -33.55 -4.53
CA LEU A 11 -0.25 -32.96 -5.66
C LEU A 11 -1.62 -33.61 -5.84
N GLU A 12 -1.69 -34.93 -5.69
CA GLU A 12 -2.96 -35.66 -5.76
C GLU A 12 -3.87 -35.35 -4.57
N GLN A 13 -3.34 -35.19 -3.36
CA GLN A 13 -4.14 -34.76 -2.20
C GLN A 13 -4.71 -33.35 -2.38
N ILE A 14 -3.94 -32.43 -2.98
CA ILE A 14 -4.41 -31.07 -3.31
C ILE A 14 -5.49 -31.13 -4.39
N ARG A 15 -5.30 -31.91 -5.45
CA ARG A 15 -6.27 -32.07 -6.55
C ARG A 15 -7.63 -32.57 -6.04
N HIS A 16 -7.62 -33.44 -5.04
CA HIS A 16 -8.83 -34.03 -4.45
C HIS A 16 -9.36 -33.25 -3.23
N GLY A 17 -8.74 -32.14 -2.83
CA GLY A 17 -9.20 -31.29 -1.73
C GLY A 17 -9.06 -31.91 -0.33
N ILE A 18 -8.18 -32.90 -0.16
CA ILE A 18 -7.98 -33.65 1.09
C ILE A 18 -6.62 -33.40 1.74
N ALA A 19 -5.83 -32.46 1.21
CA ALA A 19 -4.54 -32.11 1.77
C ALA A 19 -4.70 -31.38 3.11
N HIS A 20 -4.09 -31.92 4.17
CA HIS A 20 -4.04 -31.31 5.50
C HIS A 20 -2.67 -30.65 5.72
N PHE A 21 -2.67 -29.35 6.00
CA PHE A 21 -1.45 -28.59 6.30
C PHE A 21 -1.47 -28.20 7.78
N GLU A 22 -0.42 -28.59 8.51
CA GLU A 22 -0.24 -28.24 9.92
C GLU A 22 0.70 -27.03 10.05
N LEU A 23 0.30 -26.05 10.86
CA LEU A 23 1.09 -24.84 11.08
C LEU A 23 2.15 -25.11 12.16
N VAL A 24 3.36 -25.50 11.75
CA VAL A 24 4.47 -25.71 12.68
C VAL A 24 5.01 -24.36 13.16
N SER A 25 4.68 -23.98 14.38
CA SER A 25 5.28 -22.84 15.07
C SER A 25 6.64 -23.25 15.62
N SER A 26 7.73 -22.66 15.14
CA SER A 26 9.07 -22.97 15.63
C SER A 26 9.81 -21.73 16.16
N VAL A 27 10.26 -21.90 17.42
CA VAL A 27 11.45 -21.35 18.11
C VAL A 27 11.39 -19.99 18.83
N SER A 28 11.29 -20.10 20.16
CA SER A 28 12.10 -19.53 21.28
C SER A 28 12.77 -18.13 21.24
N THR A 29 12.52 -17.38 22.33
CA THR A 29 12.94 -16.02 22.76
C THR A 29 14.45 -15.84 23.10
N PRO A 30 15.02 -14.63 23.38
CA PRO A 30 14.79 -13.89 24.65
C PRO A 30 14.68 -12.34 24.57
N SER A 31 14.15 -11.80 25.69
CA SER A 31 13.79 -10.45 26.11
C SER A 31 14.88 -9.36 26.10
N VAL A 32 14.50 -8.08 25.87
CA VAL A 32 14.96 -6.92 26.69
C VAL A 32 13.87 -5.84 26.73
N SER A 33 13.51 -5.42 27.94
CA SER A 33 12.59 -4.34 28.31
C SER A 33 13.31 -3.00 28.46
N HIS A 34 12.70 -1.88 28.07
CA HIS A 34 12.93 -0.57 28.70
C HIS A 34 11.73 0.37 28.56
N LEU A 35 11.65 1.27 29.54
CA LEU A 35 10.48 1.91 30.11
C LEU A 35 10.15 3.27 29.46
N LEU A 36 8.85 3.58 29.50
CA LEU A 36 8.20 4.88 29.82
C LEU A 36 8.78 6.18 29.26
N SER A 37 7.95 6.92 28.51
CA SER A 37 7.83 8.36 28.68
C SER A 37 6.39 8.83 28.46
N THR A 38 5.86 9.41 29.51
CA THR A 38 4.61 10.17 29.61
C THR A 38 4.78 11.60 29.11
N ALA A 39 3.64 12.22 28.77
CA ALA A 39 3.39 13.62 28.38
C ALA A 39 3.45 13.87 26.86
N PHE A 40 2.49 14.52 26.19
CA PHE A 40 1.72 15.70 26.60
C PHE A 40 0.33 15.72 25.96
N LEU A 41 -0.57 16.46 26.63
CA LEU A 41 -1.91 16.82 26.21
C LEU A 41 -1.88 17.61 24.89
N GLY A 42 -2.56 17.09 23.89
CA GLY A 42 -2.90 17.78 22.66
C GLY A 42 -4.05 17.03 22.02
N ASP A 43 -5.21 17.69 21.90
CA ASP A 43 -6.45 17.16 21.36
C ASP A 43 -6.27 16.77 19.88
N SER A 44 -5.68 15.60 19.67
CA SER A 44 -5.64 14.90 18.39
C SER A 44 -6.54 13.71 18.58
N SER A 45 -7.76 13.78 18.03
CA SER A 45 -8.66 12.63 17.90
C SER A 45 -7.89 11.51 17.16
N SER A 46 -7.23 10.66 17.94
CA SER A 46 -6.43 9.55 17.43
C SER A 46 -7.43 8.52 16.93
N ARG A 47 -7.61 8.52 15.60
CA ARG A 47 -8.44 7.51 14.97
C ARG A 47 -7.67 6.21 14.92
N PHE A 48 -8.39 5.13 15.17
CA PHE A 48 -7.87 3.77 15.04
C PHE A 48 -7.88 3.38 13.57
N PHE A 49 -6.75 2.88 13.11
CA PHE A 49 -6.56 2.51 11.72
C PHE A 49 -6.19 1.04 11.60
N ALA A 50 -6.80 0.38 10.62
CA ALA A 50 -6.43 -0.95 10.19
C ALA A 50 -5.59 -0.86 8.91
N ARG A 51 -4.50 -1.63 8.86
CA ARG A 51 -3.70 -1.79 7.66
C ARG A 51 -4.38 -2.77 6.70
N ILE A 52 -4.49 -2.41 5.42
CA ILE A 52 -4.83 -3.36 4.37
C ILE A 52 -3.55 -4.10 3.95
N GLY A 53 -3.54 -5.43 4.07
CA GLY A 53 -2.43 -6.27 3.62
C GLY A 53 -2.21 -7.49 4.53
N PRO A 54 -1.35 -8.45 4.11
CA PRO A 54 -1.02 -9.60 4.93
C PRO A 54 -0.46 -9.14 6.29
N SER A 55 -0.98 -9.71 7.37
CA SER A 55 -0.54 -9.39 8.72
C SER A 55 0.95 -9.69 8.86
N LEU A 56 1.76 -8.65 9.08
CA LEU A 56 3.18 -8.78 9.38
C LEU A 56 3.32 -9.28 10.84
N GLY A 57 3.00 -10.54 11.07
CA GLY A 57 3.06 -11.15 12.40
C GLY A 57 2.00 -12.22 12.59
N SER A 58 2.46 -13.45 12.78
CA SER A 58 1.69 -14.57 13.35
C SER A 58 1.35 -14.24 14.80
N GLY A 59 0.27 -13.48 15.00
CA GLY A 59 -0.28 -13.16 16.31
C GLY A 59 -1.74 -13.59 16.36
N SER A 60 -2.14 -14.18 17.48
CA SER A 60 -3.53 -14.52 17.77
C SER A 60 -4.44 -13.31 17.49
N PRO A 61 -5.70 -13.48 17.02
CA PRO A 61 -6.63 -12.38 16.74
C PRO A 61 -6.77 -11.37 17.89
N ALA A 62 -6.46 -11.80 19.12
CA ALA A 62 -6.48 -11.02 20.35
C ALA A 62 -5.33 -10.00 20.52
N THR A 63 -4.35 -9.91 19.62
CA THR A 63 -3.19 -8.99 19.76
C THR A 63 -2.92 -8.11 18.53
N LYS A 64 -3.92 -7.81 17.70
CA LYS A 64 -3.75 -6.77 16.68
C LYS A 64 -3.55 -5.42 17.39
N LYS A 65 -2.28 -5.03 17.54
CA LYS A 65 -1.91 -3.72 18.09
C LYS A 65 -2.49 -2.66 17.17
N VAL A 66 -3.48 -1.93 17.68
CA VAL A 66 -4.10 -0.86 16.91
C VAL A 66 -3.09 0.28 16.77
N GLU A 67 -2.90 0.76 15.55
CA GLU A 67 -1.94 1.82 15.26
C GLU A 67 -2.63 3.19 15.36
N HIS A 68 -1.90 4.14 15.96
CA HIS A 68 -2.36 5.51 16.16
C HIS A 68 -1.55 6.45 15.29
N PHE A 69 -2.22 7.14 14.36
CA PHE A 69 -1.59 8.11 13.48
C PHE A 69 -2.27 9.47 13.58
N SER A 70 -1.49 10.54 13.38
CA SER A 70 -2.02 11.88 13.17
C SER A 70 -2.52 12.01 11.74
N VAL A 71 -3.77 12.48 11.58
CA VAL A 71 -4.40 12.60 10.26
C VAL A 71 -4.15 13.99 9.69
N HIS A 72 -3.43 14.05 8.58
CA HIS A 72 -3.23 15.28 7.81
C HIS A 72 -4.22 15.35 6.66
N LYS A 73 -5.12 16.34 6.67
CA LYS A 73 -6.10 16.52 5.61
C LYS A 73 -5.46 17.01 4.31
N VAL A 74 -6.03 16.60 3.20
CA VAL A 74 -5.72 17.05 1.83
C VAL A 74 -6.98 17.62 1.18
N ALA A 75 -6.82 18.39 0.10
CA ALA A 75 -7.94 18.92 -0.64
C ALA A 75 -8.72 17.82 -1.38
N GLY A 76 -10.05 17.94 -1.42
CA GLY A 76 -10.96 17.04 -2.13
C GLY A 76 -11.24 17.48 -3.57
N ASP A 77 -10.19 17.73 -4.36
CA ASP A 77 -10.26 18.27 -5.73
C ASP A 77 -9.98 17.22 -6.82
N GLY A 78 -10.19 15.95 -6.49
CA GLY A 78 -9.91 14.79 -7.34
C GLY A 78 -8.48 14.29 -7.29
N ARG A 79 -7.55 15.00 -6.63
CA ARG A 79 -6.13 14.60 -6.51
C ARG A 79 -5.77 14.05 -5.14
N CYS A 80 -6.75 13.69 -4.31
CA CYS A 80 -6.54 13.39 -2.90
C CYS A 80 -5.47 12.31 -2.65
N LEU A 81 -5.44 11.23 -3.46
CA LEU A 81 -4.41 10.19 -3.37
C LEU A 81 -2.99 10.76 -3.58
N PHE A 82 -2.78 11.46 -4.69
CA PHE A 82 -1.48 12.02 -5.05
C PHE A 82 -1.05 13.12 -4.07
N ARG A 83 -1.98 13.98 -3.65
CA ARG A 83 -1.73 15.00 -2.60
C ARG A 83 -1.33 14.36 -1.28
N ALA A 84 -1.96 13.25 -0.89
CA ALA A 84 -1.62 12.55 0.36
C ALA A 84 -0.19 12.00 0.31
N LEU A 85 0.24 11.45 -0.83
CA LEU A 85 1.60 10.97 -1.03
C LEU A 85 2.62 12.11 -1.00
N VAL A 86 2.40 13.17 -1.78
CA VAL A 86 3.27 14.35 -1.81
C VAL A 86 3.44 14.95 -0.42
N LYS A 87 2.33 15.11 0.30
CA LYS A 87 2.34 15.63 1.68
C LYS A 87 3.08 14.70 2.64
N GLY A 88 2.86 13.39 2.55
CA GLY A 88 3.57 12.39 3.35
C GLY A 88 5.08 12.39 3.09
N MET A 89 5.49 12.45 1.82
CA MET A 89 6.90 12.53 1.41
C MET A 89 7.57 13.82 1.90
N ALA A 90 6.87 14.96 1.83
CA ALA A 90 7.38 16.22 2.33
C ALA A 90 7.52 16.23 3.85
N LEU A 91 6.52 15.70 4.57
CA LEU A 91 6.57 15.56 6.04
C LEU A 91 7.74 14.68 6.48
N HIS A 92 7.98 13.54 5.81
CA HIS A 92 9.13 12.69 6.09
C HIS A 92 10.46 13.44 5.91
N LYS A 93 10.55 14.35 4.94
CA LYS A 93 11.74 15.18 4.70
C LYS A 93 11.79 16.47 5.53
N GLY A 94 10.79 16.73 6.39
CA GLY A 94 10.69 17.99 7.14
C GLY A 94 10.45 19.23 6.28
N ILE A 95 9.89 19.06 5.08
CA ILE A 95 9.62 20.13 4.12
C ILE A 95 8.18 20.61 4.30
N ALA A 96 8.00 21.92 4.47
CA ALA A 96 6.68 22.55 4.44
C ALA A 96 6.22 22.78 2.99
N LEU A 97 4.98 22.37 2.68
CA LEU A 97 4.36 22.59 1.37
C LEU A 97 3.27 23.64 1.43
N SER A 98 3.26 24.55 0.45
CA SER A 98 2.10 25.42 0.19
C SER A 98 0.99 24.60 -0.49
N PRO A 99 -0.29 24.99 -0.36
CA PRO A 99 -1.39 24.29 -1.04
C PRO A 99 -1.24 24.22 -2.56
N GLN A 100 -0.61 25.24 -3.15
CA GLN A 100 -0.32 25.30 -4.58
C GLN A 100 0.80 24.33 -4.96
N LYS A 101 1.90 24.28 -4.20
CA LYS A 101 2.97 23.31 -4.47
C LYS A 101 2.52 21.87 -4.25
N GLU A 102 1.70 21.61 -3.22
CA GLU A 102 1.06 20.31 -3.01
C GLU A 102 0.22 19.88 -4.22
N ARG A 103 -0.46 20.84 -4.88
CA ARG A 103 -1.26 20.59 -6.10
C ARG A 103 -0.38 20.23 -7.28
N ASP A 104 0.64 21.04 -7.52
CA ASP A 104 1.50 20.93 -8.69
C ASP A 104 2.31 19.63 -8.62
N ASP A 105 2.88 19.32 -7.45
CA ASP A 105 3.61 18.06 -7.21
C ASP A 105 2.69 16.83 -7.35
N ALA A 106 1.42 16.95 -6.95
CA ALA A 106 0.44 15.88 -7.11
C ALA A 106 0.12 15.63 -8.59
N ASP A 107 0.04 16.69 -9.39
CA ASP A 107 -0.12 16.59 -10.84
C ASP A 107 1.13 16.00 -11.51
N GLU A 108 2.34 16.38 -11.07
CA GLU A 108 3.60 15.77 -11.53
C GLU A 108 3.64 14.26 -11.22
N LEU A 109 3.28 13.86 -9.99
CA LEU A 109 3.25 12.46 -9.57
C LEU A 109 2.26 11.63 -10.41
N ARG A 110 1.08 12.18 -10.69
CA ARG A 110 0.07 11.57 -11.57
C ARG A 110 0.60 11.41 -13.00
N MET A 111 1.26 12.43 -13.53
CA MET A 111 1.82 12.38 -14.88
C MET A 111 2.98 11.39 -14.99
N ALA A 112 3.78 11.22 -13.95
CA ALA A 112 4.83 10.19 -13.90
C ALA A 112 4.23 8.78 -14.04
N VAL A 113 3.11 8.47 -13.36
CA VAL A 113 2.41 7.19 -13.51
C VAL A 113 1.92 6.99 -14.95
N LYS A 114 1.34 8.03 -15.56
CA LYS A 114 0.93 8.00 -16.96
C LYS A 114 2.11 7.69 -17.87
N GLU A 115 3.27 8.30 -17.65
CA GLU A 115 4.44 8.11 -18.50
C GLU A 115 4.89 6.65 -18.52
N VAL A 116 5.05 6.01 -17.35
CA VAL A 116 5.46 4.61 -17.28
C VAL A 116 4.40 3.62 -17.77
N LEU A 117 3.11 3.90 -17.57
CA LEU A 117 2.03 2.97 -17.95
C LEU A 117 1.49 3.18 -19.38
N CYS A 118 1.66 4.36 -19.96
CA CYS A 118 1.04 4.69 -21.25
C CYS A 118 2.07 4.92 -22.35
N ASP A 119 3.20 5.54 -22.03
CA ASP A 119 4.15 5.97 -23.06
C ASP A 119 5.33 4.99 -23.20
N SER A 120 5.81 4.41 -22.09
CA SER A 120 6.92 3.47 -22.12
C SER A 120 6.47 2.01 -22.20
N GLY A 121 6.34 1.49 -23.42
CA GLY A 121 5.94 0.09 -23.65
C GLY A 121 6.85 -0.96 -23.01
N LYS A 122 8.15 -0.66 -22.82
CA LYS A 122 9.13 -1.56 -22.19
C LYS A 122 9.12 -1.46 -20.67
N ASP A 123 9.04 -0.25 -20.12
CA ASP A 123 9.07 -0.06 -18.66
C ASP A 123 7.76 -0.52 -18.03
N ARG A 124 6.65 -0.40 -18.76
CA ARG A 124 5.33 -0.85 -18.32
C ARG A 124 5.29 -2.30 -17.87
N GLN A 125 6.04 -3.21 -18.51
CA GLN A 125 6.07 -4.62 -18.13
C GLN A 125 6.62 -4.85 -16.71
N GLN A 126 7.39 -3.90 -16.18
CA GLN A 126 7.88 -3.94 -14.80
C GLN A 126 6.78 -3.68 -13.77
N TYR A 127 5.57 -3.31 -14.20
CA TYR A 127 4.42 -2.96 -13.36
C TYR A 127 3.23 -3.89 -13.63
N GLU A 128 3.49 -5.19 -13.85
CA GLU A 128 2.46 -6.18 -14.19
C GLU A 128 1.26 -6.17 -13.23
N GLU A 129 1.49 -6.12 -11.92
CA GLU A 129 0.42 -6.06 -10.91
C GLU A 129 -0.52 -4.87 -11.14
N ALA A 130 0.03 -3.68 -11.46
CA ALA A 130 -0.77 -2.50 -11.76
C ALA A 130 -1.53 -2.65 -13.09
N LEU A 131 -0.92 -3.29 -14.09
CA LEU A 131 -1.60 -3.55 -15.36
C LEU A 131 -2.77 -4.52 -15.20
N VAL A 132 -2.60 -5.56 -14.40
CA VAL A 132 -3.68 -6.50 -14.08
C VAL A 132 -4.81 -5.75 -13.38
N ALA A 133 -4.50 -4.96 -12.35
CA ALA A 133 -5.49 -4.15 -11.64
C ALA A 133 -6.28 -3.23 -12.59
N ILE A 134 -5.59 -2.54 -13.52
CA ILE A 134 -6.24 -1.67 -14.51
C ILE A 134 -7.11 -2.48 -15.48
N THR A 135 -6.56 -3.55 -16.07
CA THR A 135 -7.20 -4.27 -17.18
C THR A 135 -8.38 -5.14 -16.77
N VAL A 136 -8.50 -5.46 -15.48
CA VAL A 136 -9.71 -6.09 -14.92
C VAL A 136 -10.90 -5.10 -14.93
N GLU A 137 -10.66 -3.82 -14.69
CA GLU A 137 -11.72 -2.81 -14.61
C GLU A 137 -11.99 -2.10 -15.94
N GLU A 138 -10.95 -1.75 -16.70
CA GLU A 138 -11.07 -1.03 -17.96
C GLU A 138 -9.92 -1.32 -18.95
N SER A 139 -10.13 -1.02 -20.23
CA SER A 139 -9.03 -1.11 -21.21
C SER A 139 -7.92 -0.11 -20.87
N LEU A 140 -6.66 -0.50 -21.05
CA LEU A 140 -5.50 0.37 -20.82
C LEU A 140 -5.57 1.68 -21.64
N LYS A 141 -6.14 1.62 -22.86
CA LYS A 141 -6.36 2.82 -23.69
C LYS A 141 -7.27 3.83 -22.98
N ARG A 142 -8.37 3.36 -22.38
CA ARG A 142 -9.33 4.21 -21.66
C ARG A 142 -8.69 4.78 -20.40
N TYR A 143 -8.00 3.94 -19.63
CA TYR A 143 -7.21 4.39 -18.48
C TYR A 143 -6.25 5.53 -18.83
N CYS A 144 -5.45 5.36 -19.89
CA CYS A 144 -4.49 6.36 -20.34
C CYS A 144 -5.14 7.69 -20.77
N GLN A 145 -6.40 7.68 -21.20
CA GLN A 145 -7.17 8.90 -21.47
C GLN A 145 -7.64 9.57 -20.18
N ARG A 146 -8.07 8.78 -19.18
CA ARG A 146 -8.60 9.31 -17.92
C ARG A 146 -7.50 9.87 -17.02
N ILE A 147 -6.37 9.17 -16.87
CA ILE A 147 -5.30 9.58 -15.95
C ILE A 147 -4.72 10.96 -16.26
N GLN A 148 -4.85 11.45 -17.50
CA GLN A 148 -4.43 12.79 -17.88
C GLN A 148 -5.29 13.90 -17.26
N ARG A 149 -6.52 13.58 -16.86
CA ARG A 149 -7.44 14.57 -16.34
C ARG A 149 -7.09 14.97 -14.91
N PRO A 150 -7.17 16.25 -14.56
CA PRO A 150 -6.88 16.75 -13.21
C PRO A 150 -7.84 16.23 -12.14
N ASP A 151 -9.04 15.79 -12.53
CA ASP A 151 -10.06 15.21 -11.65
C ASP A 151 -9.99 13.67 -11.57
N PHE A 152 -8.92 13.06 -12.09
CA PHE A 152 -8.70 11.61 -12.02
C PHE A 152 -8.41 11.15 -10.59
N TRP A 153 -9.25 10.26 -10.07
CA TRP A 153 -9.04 9.63 -8.78
C TRP A 153 -8.15 8.40 -8.96
N GLY A 154 -6.98 8.42 -8.35
CA GLY A 154 -6.10 7.26 -8.32
C GLY A 154 -6.50 6.24 -7.24
N GLY A 155 -5.98 5.03 -7.37
CA GLY A 155 -6.22 3.91 -6.46
C GLY A 155 -5.04 2.96 -6.39
N GLU A 156 -5.34 1.67 -6.27
CA GLU A 156 -4.33 0.62 -6.06
C GLU A 156 -3.29 0.55 -7.20
N SER A 157 -3.72 0.63 -8.46
CA SER A 157 -2.82 0.59 -9.61
C SER A 157 -1.75 1.68 -9.57
N GLU A 158 -2.13 2.90 -9.22
CA GLU A 158 -1.20 4.03 -9.12
C GLU A 158 -0.25 3.84 -7.93
N LEU A 159 -0.76 3.34 -6.80
CA LEU A 159 0.08 3.06 -5.62
C LEU A 159 1.13 1.99 -5.88
N LEU A 160 0.78 0.92 -6.62
CA LEU A 160 1.72 -0.13 -7.00
C LEU A 160 2.86 0.42 -7.87
N VAL A 161 2.54 1.31 -8.81
CA VAL A 161 3.54 2.00 -9.65
C VAL A 161 4.40 2.92 -8.80
N LEU A 162 3.78 3.78 -7.99
CA LEU A 162 4.48 4.81 -7.22
C LEU A 162 5.36 4.23 -6.12
N SER A 163 4.96 3.13 -5.49
CA SER A 163 5.78 2.39 -4.51
C SER A 163 7.12 1.96 -5.12
N ARG A 164 7.07 1.44 -6.36
CA ARG A 164 8.27 1.02 -7.11
C ARG A 164 9.07 2.22 -7.62
N LEU A 165 8.42 3.22 -8.23
CA LEU A 165 9.09 4.43 -8.72
C LEU A 165 9.82 5.20 -7.62
N CYS A 166 9.21 5.34 -6.46
CA CYS A 166 9.81 6.02 -5.31
C CYS A 166 10.78 5.14 -4.52
N GLY A 167 10.80 3.83 -4.77
CA GLY A 167 11.59 2.87 -3.98
C GLY A 167 11.19 2.86 -2.49
N GLN A 168 9.94 3.21 -2.18
CA GLN A 168 9.45 3.35 -0.81
C GLN A 168 8.10 2.63 -0.67
N PRO A 169 7.92 1.82 0.38
CA PRO A 169 6.64 1.15 0.61
C PRO A 169 5.56 2.18 0.94
N ILE A 170 4.39 2.01 0.32
CA ILE A 170 3.19 2.79 0.62
C ILE A 170 2.23 1.90 1.40
N ILE A 171 1.75 2.38 2.55
CA ILE A 171 0.80 1.65 3.40
C ILE A 171 -0.51 2.43 3.44
N VAL A 172 -1.60 1.75 3.06
CA VAL A 172 -2.95 2.30 3.13
C VAL A 172 -3.62 1.84 4.42
N TYR A 173 -4.13 2.81 5.14
CA TYR A 173 -4.83 2.65 6.40
C TYR A 173 -6.31 2.99 6.20
N ILE A 174 -7.20 2.05 6.53
CA ILE A 174 -8.64 2.29 6.56
C ILE A 174 -9.05 2.51 8.02
N PRO A 175 -9.82 3.56 8.34
CA PRO A 175 -10.42 3.70 9.66
C PRO A 175 -11.21 2.45 10.03
N GLU A 176 -11.09 1.97 11.27
CA GLU A 176 -11.72 0.71 11.69
C GLU A 176 -13.24 0.66 11.42
N HIS A 177 -13.93 1.79 11.59
CA HIS A 177 -15.37 1.90 11.35
C HIS A 177 -15.79 1.86 9.88
N GLU A 178 -14.84 1.99 8.94
CA GLU A 178 -15.07 1.90 7.50
C GLU A 178 -14.69 0.52 6.93
N ALA A 179 -14.05 -0.35 7.74
CA ALA A 179 -13.52 -1.64 7.31
C ALA A 179 -14.54 -2.80 7.34
N LEU A 180 -15.85 -2.49 7.32
CA LEU A 180 -16.95 -3.45 7.47
C LEU A 180 -17.57 -3.87 6.13
#